data_AF-B6H907-F1
#
_entry.id   AF-B6H907-F1
#
_cell.length_a   1.000
_cell.length_b   1.000
_cell.length_c   1.000
_cell.angle_alpha   90.00
_cell.angle_beta   90.00
_cell.angle_gamma   90.00
#
_symmetry.space_group_name_H-M   'P 1'
#
loop_
_entity.id
_entity.type
_entity.pdbx_description
1 polymer ?
#
loop_
_entity_poly.entity_id
_entity_poly.type
_entity_poly.pdbx_seq_one_letter_code
_entity_poly.pdbx_strand_id
1 'polypeptide(L)'
;MARRYSFGMTQPYELWSFSLTKNFNSHLYNEFRRSALDDLLTRHVDNGFNELMEFYRNCLLDHRGIPDLVMYDLVHLSQDHTSDYHTLVSNTIHEAIASGKMKPRNRGKISKYFNTQPGKTAAEKLS
;
A
#
# COMPACT_ATOMS: atom_id res chain seq x y z
N MET A 1 -21.69 6.96 -18.49
CA MET A 1 -22.08 7.44 -17.14
C MET A 1 -21.06 8.47 -16.70
N ALA A 2 -21.37 9.77 -16.86
CA ALA A 2 -20.47 10.86 -16.46
C ALA A 2 -20.60 11.07 -14.95
N ARG A 3 -19.51 10.81 -14.20
CA ARG A 3 -19.45 11.03 -12.75
C ARG A 3 -19.39 12.54 -12.53
N ARG A 4 -20.46 13.08 -11.94
CA ARG A 4 -20.58 14.51 -11.61
C ARG A 4 -19.55 14.84 -10.53
N TYR A 5 -18.56 15.66 -10.86
CA TYR A 5 -17.69 16.30 -9.87
C TYR A 5 -18.49 17.44 -9.21
N SER A 6 -18.93 17.21 -7.98
CA SER A 6 -19.49 18.25 -7.12
C SER A 6 -18.41 19.27 -6.77
N PHE A 7 -18.73 20.54 -6.94
CA PHE A 7 -17.86 21.68 -6.67
C PHE A 7 -17.61 21.77 -5.15
N GLY A 8 -16.44 21.30 -4.70
CA GLY A 8 -16.04 21.27 -3.29
C GLY A 8 -14.91 20.26 -3.06
N MET A 9 -13.76 20.47 -3.73
CA MET A 9 -12.49 19.71 -3.62
C MET A 9 -12.61 18.26 -3.13
N THR A 10 -13.25 17.38 -3.90
CA THR A 10 -12.97 15.95 -3.75
C THR A 10 -11.49 15.76 -4.09
N GLN A 11 -10.62 15.49 -3.11
CA GLN A 11 -9.21 15.25 -3.42
C GLN A 11 -9.14 14.11 -4.46
N PRO A 12 -8.36 14.27 -5.52
CA PRO A 12 -8.37 13.34 -6.63
C PRO A 12 -7.47 12.15 -6.35
N TYR A 13 -7.73 11.42 -5.26
CA TYR A 13 -6.90 10.32 -4.79
C TYR A 13 -6.66 9.27 -5.88
N GLU A 14 -7.70 8.91 -6.65
CA GLU A 14 -7.58 8.01 -7.81
C GLU A 14 -6.56 8.53 -8.85
N LEU A 15 -6.56 9.84 -9.13
CA LEU A 15 -5.60 10.44 -10.08
C LEU A 15 -4.17 10.48 -9.51
N TRP A 16 -4.03 10.73 -8.20
CA TRP A 16 -2.73 10.72 -7.54
C TRP A 16 -2.12 9.31 -7.53
N SER A 17 -2.90 8.31 -7.13
CA SER A 17 -2.54 6.89 -7.16
C SER A 17 -2.14 6.42 -8.57
N PHE A 18 -2.96 6.77 -9.58
CA PHE A 18 -2.65 6.47 -10.98
C PHE A 18 -1.33 7.12 -11.42
N SER A 19 -1.15 8.42 -11.13
CA SER A 19 0.04 9.17 -11.52
C SER A 19 1.29 8.60 -10.88
N LEU A 20 1.26 8.30 -9.58
CA LEU A 20 2.37 7.74 -8.81
C LEU A 20 2.75 6.34 -9.27
N THR A 21 1.77 5.53 -9.69
CA THR A 21 2.02 4.20 -10.27
C THR A 21 2.71 4.33 -11.63
N LYS A 22 2.44 5.39 -12.41
CA LYS A 22 3.08 5.60 -13.71
C LYS A 22 4.47 6.21 -13.58
N ASN A 23 4.60 7.26 -12.77
CA ASN A 23 5.84 7.98 -12.55
C ASN A 23 5.91 8.45 -11.10
N PHE A 24 6.72 7.78 -10.28
CA PHE A 24 6.78 8.08 -8.86
C PHE A 24 7.37 9.48 -8.61
N ASN A 25 6.64 10.28 -7.84
CA ASN A 25 7.05 11.59 -7.40
C ASN A 25 6.87 11.69 -5.88
N SER A 26 7.96 11.91 -5.15
CA SER A 26 7.95 11.91 -3.68
C SER A 26 7.10 13.03 -3.09
N HIS A 27 7.04 14.19 -3.74
CA HIS A 27 6.24 15.32 -3.28
C HIS A 27 4.75 14.99 -3.35
N LEU A 28 4.27 14.53 -4.51
CA LEU A 28 2.88 14.11 -4.69
C LEU A 28 2.51 12.93 -3.77
N TYR A 29 3.43 11.97 -3.59
CA TYR A 29 3.21 10.86 -2.66
C TYR A 29 3.03 11.33 -1.21
N ASN A 30 3.86 12.27 -0.75
CA ASN A 30 3.74 12.81 0.59
C ASN A 30 2.44 13.59 0.79
N GLU A 31 2.01 14.37 -0.21
CA GLU A 31 0.70 15.04 -0.20
C GLU A 31 -0.43 14.03 -0.15
N PHE A 32 -0.39 13.00 -1.00
CA PHE A 32 -1.37 11.92 -1.02
C PHE A 32 -1.48 11.22 0.34
N ARG A 33 -0.37 10.70 0.86
CA ARG A 33 -0.36 9.98 2.14
C ARG A 33 -0.86 10.87 3.27
N ARG A 34 -0.37 12.11 3.35
CA ARG A 34 -0.75 13.04 4.42
C ARG A 34 -2.24 13.36 4.36
N SER A 35 -2.78 13.71 3.18
CA SER A 35 -4.20 14.03 3.03
C SER A 35 -5.10 12.83 3.32
N ALA A 36 -4.73 11.64 2.81
CA ALA A 36 -5.49 10.41 3.05
C ALA A 36 -5.56 10.03 4.55
N LEU A 37 -4.43 10.16 5.26
CA LEU A 37 -4.40 9.90 6.71
C LEU A 37 -5.11 10.99 7.51
N ASP A 38 -4.99 12.26 7.12
CA ASP A 38 -5.68 13.37 7.77
C ASP A 38 -7.19 13.25 7.65
N ASP A 39 -7.71 12.94 6.46
CA ASP A 39 -9.15 12.72 6.25
C ASP A 39 -9.66 11.50 7.04
N LEU A 40 -8.89 10.42 7.10
CA LEU A 40 -9.24 9.25 7.89
C LEU A 40 -9.33 9.58 9.39
N LEU A 41 -8.30 10.26 9.91
CA LEU A 41 -8.13 10.48 11.36
C LEU A 41 -8.98 11.63 11.90
N THR A 42 -9.16 12.70 11.12
CA THR A 42 -9.81 13.94 11.59
C THR A 42 -11.25 14.07 11.13
N ARG A 43 -11.57 13.53 9.95
CA ARG A 43 -12.89 13.67 9.32
C ARG A 43 -13.65 12.36 9.21
N HIS A 44 -13.03 11.25 9.56
CA HIS A 44 -13.58 9.89 9.41
C HIS A 44 -14.03 9.59 7.98
N VAL A 45 -13.28 10.10 7.00
CA VAL A 45 -13.50 9.86 5.57
C VAL A 45 -12.39 8.93 5.08
N ASP A 46 -12.75 7.73 4.64
CA ASP A 46 -11.80 6.64 4.34
C ASP A 46 -11.42 6.53 2.85
N ASN A 47 -12.02 7.33 1.97
CA ASN A 47 -11.84 7.23 0.51
C ASN A 47 -10.36 7.33 0.08
N GLY A 48 -9.62 8.30 0.61
CA GLY A 48 -8.20 8.49 0.31
C GLY A 48 -7.33 7.41 0.91
N PHE A 49 -7.71 6.92 2.09
CA PHE A 49 -7.00 5.81 2.72
C PHE A 49 -7.18 4.51 1.94
N ASN A 50 -8.40 4.20 1.50
CA ASN A 50 -8.68 3.03 0.65
C ASN A 50 -7.87 3.08 -0.65
N GLU A 51 -7.80 4.24 -1.28
CA GLU A 51 -6.97 4.44 -2.46
C GLU A 51 -5.46 4.32 -2.15
N LEU A 52 -5.02 4.78 -0.98
CA LEU A 52 -3.62 4.62 -0.54
C LEU A 52 -3.26 3.14 -0.33
N MET A 53 -4.19 2.36 0.23
CA MET A 53 -4.03 0.92 0.38
C MET A 53 -3.97 0.19 -0.97
N GLU A 54 -4.78 0.61 -1.94
CA GLU A 54 -4.70 0.09 -3.31
C GLU A 54 -3.36 0.47 -3.97
N PHE A 55 -2.91 1.71 -3.82
CA PHE A 55 -1.59 2.16 -4.28
C PHE A 55 -0.46 1.31 -3.69
N TYR A 56 -0.50 1.03 -2.38
CA TYR A 56 0.47 0.16 -1.72
C TYR A 56 0.43 -1.26 -2.27
N ARG A 57 -0.76 -1.85 -2.42
CA ARG A 57 -0.93 -3.17 -3.02
C ARG A 57 -0.36 -3.21 -4.44
N ASN A 58 -0.61 -2.18 -5.24
CA ASN A 58 -0.06 -2.05 -6.59
C ASN A 58 1.48 -2.00 -6.55
N CYS A 59 2.08 -1.16 -5.70
CA CYS A 59 3.53 -1.10 -5.52
C CYS A 59 4.15 -2.45 -5.13
N LEU A 60 3.50 -3.19 -4.23
CA LEU A 60 3.94 -4.51 -3.79
C LEU A 60 3.95 -5.53 -4.95
N LEU A 61 2.95 -5.48 -5.82
CA LEU A 61 2.74 -6.44 -6.90
C LEU A 61 3.36 -6.01 -8.25
N ASP A 62 3.76 -4.75 -8.40
CA ASP A 62 4.32 -4.20 -9.64
C ASP A 62 5.65 -4.92 -10.01
N HIS A 63 5.93 -4.97 -11.31
CA HIS A 63 7.23 -5.35 -11.86
C HIS A 63 8.32 -4.33 -11.53
N ARG A 64 7.94 -3.06 -11.35
CA ARG A 64 8.84 -2.01 -10.87
C ARG A 64 9.15 -2.21 -9.39
N GLY A 65 10.35 -1.79 -9.01
CA GLY A 65 10.79 -1.86 -7.63
C GLY A 65 9.99 -0.87 -6.77
N ILE A 66 9.63 -1.28 -5.56
CA ILE A 66 8.96 -0.40 -4.58
C ILE A 66 9.91 0.79 -4.28
N PRO A 67 9.47 2.05 -4.43
CA PRO A 67 10.25 3.22 -4.03
C PRO A 67 10.68 3.13 -2.55
N ASP A 68 11.88 3.58 -2.20
CA ASP A 68 12.39 3.46 -0.84
C ASP A 68 11.51 4.18 0.20
N LEU A 69 11.04 5.37 -0.14
CA LEU A 69 10.13 6.14 0.70
C LEU A 69 8.81 5.40 0.95
N VAL A 70 8.22 4.79 -0.09
CA VAL A 70 7.00 3.99 0.04
C VAL A 70 7.24 2.76 0.91
N MET A 71 8.38 2.07 0.74
CA MET A 71 8.72 0.92 1.58
C MET A 71 8.87 1.32 3.05
N TYR A 72 9.59 2.43 3.32
CA TYR A 72 9.77 2.94 4.67
C TYR A 72 8.43 3.25 5.33
N ASP A 73 7.57 4.02 4.66
CA ASP A 73 6.27 4.42 5.19
C ASP A 73 5.33 3.22 5.36
N LEU A 74 5.32 2.28 4.42
CA LEU A 74 4.52 1.06 4.50
C LEU A 74 4.91 0.16 5.68
N VAL A 75 6.22 -0.01 5.93
CA VAL A 75 6.71 -0.74 7.12
C VAL A 75 6.35 0.02 8.39
N HIS A 76 6.61 1.32 8.42
CA HIS A 76 6.34 2.15 9.59
C HIS A 76 4.85 2.13 9.98
N LEU A 77 3.96 2.34 9.01
CA LEU A 77 2.51 2.32 9.23
C LEU A 77 2.01 0.93 9.67
N SER A 78 2.62 -0.17 9.21
CA SER A 78 2.24 -1.52 9.63
C SER A 78 2.65 -1.88 11.06
N GLN A 79 3.65 -1.17 11.59
CA GLN A 79 4.25 -1.41 12.91
C GLN A 79 3.79 -0.38 13.96
N ASP A 80 3.08 0.67 13.54
CA ASP A 80 2.53 1.68 14.43
C ASP A 80 1.29 1.16 15.16
N HIS A 81 1.51 0.36 16.21
CA HIS A 81 0.46 -0.21 17.05
C HIS A 81 -0.41 0.83 17.79
N THR A 82 -0.06 2.12 17.73
CA THR A 82 -0.90 3.18 18.29
C THR A 82 -2.00 3.63 17.34
N SER A 83 -1.91 3.25 16.06
CA SER A 83 -2.88 3.60 15.03
C SER A 83 -3.89 2.47 14.76
N ASP A 84 -5.16 2.83 14.57
CA ASP A 84 -6.22 1.87 14.25
C ASP A 84 -6.04 1.21 12.87
N TYR A 85 -5.31 1.87 11.97
CA TYR A 85 -5.09 1.39 10.60
C TYR A 85 -3.90 0.44 10.44
N HIS A 86 -3.02 0.28 11.45
CA HIS A 86 -1.81 -0.56 11.30
C HIS A 86 -2.13 -2.00 10.91
N THR A 87 -3.20 -2.56 11.48
CA THR A 87 -3.68 -3.92 11.18
C THR A 87 -4.02 -4.05 9.69
N LEU A 88 -4.67 -3.04 9.10
CA LEU A 88 -5.06 -3.06 7.69
C LEU A 88 -3.84 -2.94 6.76
N VAL A 89 -2.86 -2.11 7.14
CA VAL A 89 -1.58 -2.01 6.42
C VAL A 89 -0.81 -3.33 6.49
N SER A 90 -0.69 -3.91 7.68
CA SER A 90 -0.06 -5.21 7.91
C SER A 90 -0.74 -6.33 7.12
N ASN A 91 -2.07 -6.40 7.15
CA ASN A 91 -2.83 -7.38 6.38
C ASN A 91 -2.60 -7.24 4.88
N THR A 92 -2.55 -6.02 4.35
CA THR A 92 -2.26 -5.78 2.92
C THR A 92 -0.90 -6.35 2.50
N ILE A 93 0.10 -6.23 3.38
CA ILE A 93 1.44 -6.80 3.16
C ILE A 93 1.39 -8.33 3.18
N HIS A 94 0.77 -8.90 4.23
CA HIS A 94 0.64 -10.35 4.38
C HIS A 94 -0.14 -10.99 3.24
N GLU A 95 -1.24 -10.38 2.79
CA GLU A 95 -2.01 -10.81 1.62
C GLU A 95 -1.17 -10.75 0.34
N ALA A 96 -0.41 -9.68 0.12
CA ALA A 96 0.45 -9.56 -1.04
C ALA A 96 1.53 -10.64 -1.06
N ILE A 97 2.13 -10.96 0.09
CA ILE A 97 3.08 -12.07 0.26
C ILE A 97 2.39 -13.41 -0.04
N ALA A 98 1.27 -13.69 0.63
CA ALA A 98 0.53 -14.95 0.53
C ALA A 98 -0.03 -15.19 -0.88
N SER A 99 -0.34 -14.13 -1.62
CA SER A 99 -0.85 -14.23 -2.99
C SER A 99 0.11 -14.92 -3.96
N GLY A 100 1.41 -14.98 -3.63
CA GLY A 100 2.45 -15.49 -4.52
C GLY A 100 2.74 -14.62 -5.75
N LYS A 101 1.97 -13.55 -5.99
CA LYS A 101 2.06 -12.67 -7.17
C LYS A 101 3.19 -11.64 -7.09
N MET A 102 3.70 -11.40 -5.88
CA MET A 102 4.80 -10.47 -5.64
C MET A 102 6.08 -10.90 -6.38
N LYS A 103 6.69 -9.97 -7.11
CA LYS A 103 7.91 -10.22 -7.88
C LYS A 103 9.12 -10.46 -6.99
N PRO A 104 10.12 -11.28 -7.41
CA PRO A 104 11.27 -11.63 -6.58
C PRO A 104 12.02 -10.44 -5.98
N ARG A 105 12.19 -9.36 -6.75
CA ARG A 105 12.82 -8.11 -6.29
C ARG A 105 12.09 -7.49 -5.10
N ASN A 106 10.76 -7.35 -5.21
CA ASN A 106 9.93 -6.77 -4.16
C ASN A 106 9.83 -7.71 -2.95
N ARG A 107 9.75 -9.02 -3.20
CA ARG A 107 9.78 -10.06 -2.16
C ARG A 107 11.07 -10.01 -1.34
N GLY A 108 12.23 -9.93 -1.98
CA GLY A 108 13.52 -9.83 -1.29
C GLY A 108 13.70 -8.50 -0.53
N LYS A 109 12.99 -7.44 -0.92
CA LYS A 109 12.99 -6.17 -0.20
C LYS A 109 12.11 -6.24 1.04
N ILE A 110 10.91 -6.80 0.92
CA ILE A 110 9.95 -6.90 2.03
C ILE A 110 10.33 -7.97 3.05
N SER A 111 11.03 -9.03 2.63
CA SER A 111 11.51 -10.12 3.48
C SER A 111 12.46 -9.68 4.58
N LYS A 112 13.05 -8.48 4.45
CA LYS A 112 13.92 -7.88 5.46
C LYS A 112 13.14 -7.35 6.68
N TYR A 113 11.85 -7.08 6.50
CA TYR A 113 10.99 -6.45 7.51
C TYR A 113 9.92 -7.41 8.03
N PHE A 114 9.44 -8.30 7.17
CA PHE A 114 8.48 -9.34 7.51
C PHE A 114 9.18 -10.65 7.25
N ASN A 115 9.20 -11.57 8.22
CA ASN A 115 9.74 -12.91 8.05
C ASN A 115 8.95 -13.65 6.97
N THR A 116 9.28 -13.40 5.69
CA THR A 116 8.76 -14.15 4.56
C THR A 116 9.55 -15.45 4.50
N GLN A 117 9.36 -16.32 5.48
CA GLN A 117 9.56 -17.73 5.20
C GLN A 117 8.65 -18.02 4.01
N PRO A 118 9.16 -18.39 2.82
CA PRO A 118 8.28 -19.01 1.86
C PRO A 118 7.72 -20.19 2.63
N GLY A 119 6.41 -20.15 2.93
CA GLY A 119 5.74 -21.31 3.46
C GLY A 119 6.17 -22.44 2.54
N LYS A 120 6.90 -23.41 3.08
CA LYS A 120 7.07 -24.69 2.43
C LYS A 120 5.65 -25.11 2.11
N THR A 121 5.24 -24.90 0.87
CA THR A 121 3.97 -25.38 0.37
C THR A 121 3.92 -26.84 0.76
N ALA A 122 2.80 -27.26 1.32
CA ALA A 122 2.54 -28.57 1.89
C ALA A 122 2.62 -29.71 0.85
N ALA A 123 3.77 -29.87 0.21
CA ALA A 123 4.12 -30.89 -0.79
C ALA A 123 5.27 -31.80 -0.31
N GLU A 124 5.93 -31.49 0.82
CA GLU A 124 6.95 -32.36 1.47
C GLU A 124 6.41 -32.97 2.78
N LYS A 125 5.16 -33.44 2.77
CA LYS A 125 4.63 -34.33 3.83
C LYS A 125 4.05 -35.64 3.29
N LEU A 126 4.35 -35.99 2.04
CA LEU A 126 3.92 -37.25 1.41
C LEU A 126 5.04 -37.84 0.52
N SER A 127 6.24 -37.97 1.06
CA SER A 127 7.25 -38.92 0.55
C SER A 127 7.97 -39.60 1.69
#